data_AF-A0A9D5L9H0-F1
#
_entry.id   AF-A0A9D5L9H0-F1
#
_cell.length_a   1.000
_cell.length_b   1.000
_cell.length_c   1.000
_cell.angle_alpha   90.00
_cell.angle_beta   90.00
_cell.angle_gamma   90.00
#
_symmetry.space_group_name_H-M   'P 1'
#
loop_
_entity.id
_entity.type
_entity.pdbx_description
1 polymer ?
#
loop_
_entity_poly.entity_id
_entity_poly.type
_entity_poly.pdbx_seq_one_letter_code
_entity_poly.pdbx_strand_id
1 'polypeptide(L)'
;MNRLSFITSVMALACSGVITAGAESLSATAADTAGYNKFRLGGYGEMVASLKDYGVNRFAGTSSGSTDTHRATISIPRFVVAFDYKFNSKWILGAEIEFESGGTGTAVELENSENGEYETEIEKGGEVALEQFHITRLIIPQFNVRAGHMVIPVGLTNAHHEPINFFGTVRPQAETALMPSTWHETGIEFFGSFGRRHARFDYQVMVVAGLNANGFNRDEWIAGGKQGFFEEDNFTSPGYVGRLDYTGVPGLRTGISFYYCNDAGSNSDKEHTYSSIGRIPVAIGTWDAQYRNKYITARANVTYGYVGNSAALSEANRMLSNKSPYSRLIPIAKNALSYGAEVGFNLASVIKRCPVIYPFARYEYYNPQYRGEKHATMDSRLEVSQWQAGLNWFALPNLVVKADYTARSIGTSKVFGHGKYNSENEFSIGVAYVGWFIKK
;
A
#
# COMPACT_ATOMS: atom_id res chain seq x y z
N MET A 1 -52.95 30.67 44.81
CA MET A 1 -51.81 31.23 44.03
C MET A 1 -51.31 30.12 43.11
N ASN A 2 -51.85 30.01 41.88
CA ASN A 2 -51.25 30.41 40.58
C ASN A 2 -49.89 29.75 40.27
N ARG A 3 -49.54 29.21 39.09
CA ARG A 3 -50.17 28.80 37.81
C ARG A 3 -49.09 27.96 37.05
N LEU A 4 -49.50 27.18 36.05
CA LEU A 4 -48.71 26.40 35.05
C LEU A 4 -47.46 27.10 34.45
N SER A 5 -46.44 26.33 34.02
CA SER A 5 -46.09 26.11 32.59
C SER A 5 -44.82 25.25 32.37
N PHE A 6 -44.86 24.48 31.27
CA PHE A 6 -43.81 23.70 30.58
C PHE A 6 -42.51 24.47 30.27
N ILE A 7 -41.38 23.75 30.12
CA ILE A 7 -40.54 23.72 28.89
C ILE A 7 -39.47 22.59 28.99
N THR A 8 -39.47 21.77 27.94
CA THR A 8 -38.50 20.75 27.55
C THR A 8 -37.18 21.40 27.12
N SER A 9 -36.02 20.83 27.45
CA SER A 9 -34.80 21.05 26.66
C SER A 9 -33.85 19.86 26.75
N VAL A 10 -33.62 19.31 25.57
CA VAL A 10 -32.76 18.20 25.19
C VAL A 10 -31.30 18.64 25.32
N MET A 11 -30.49 17.92 26.10
CA MET A 11 -29.03 18.05 26.01
C MET A 11 -28.54 16.98 25.02
N ALA A 12 -28.47 17.37 23.75
CA ALA A 12 -27.81 16.59 22.72
C ALA A 12 -26.30 16.60 22.98
N LEU A 13 -25.74 15.46 23.40
CA LEU A 13 -24.30 15.23 23.31
C LEU A 13 -23.94 15.07 21.83
N ALA A 14 -23.51 16.15 21.21
CA ALA A 14 -22.76 16.10 19.96
C ALA A 14 -21.39 15.47 20.24
N CYS A 15 -21.30 14.15 20.16
CA CYS A 15 -20.03 13.44 20.05
C CYS A 15 -19.46 13.63 18.65
N SER A 16 -19.01 14.85 18.36
CA SER A 16 -17.99 15.12 17.36
C SER A 16 -16.69 14.59 17.94
N GLY A 17 -16.29 13.39 17.55
CA GLY A 17 -15.02 12.80 17.94
C GLY A 17 -13.88 13.65 17.41
N VAL A 18 -13.45 14.63 18.19
CA VAL A 18 -12.16 15.28 18.03
C VAL A 18 -11.14 14.20 18.34
N ILE A 19 -10.50 13.66 17.31
CA ILE A 19 -9.28 12.87 17.46
C ILE A 19 -8.21 13.86 17.93
N THR A 20 -8.19 14.08 19.24
CA THR A 20 -7.11 14.77 19.92
C THR A 20 -5.85 13.93 19.77
N ALA A 21 -4.71 14.60 19.58
CA ALA A 21 -3.40 14.00 19.41
C ALA A 21 -3.04 13.09 20.61
N GLY A 22 -3.42 11.83 20.46
CA GLY A 22 -3.31 10.75 21.43
C GLY A 22 -3.90 9.50 20.77
N ALA A 23 -3.43 9.17 19.58
CA ALA A 23 -3.83 7.95 18.90
C ALA A 23 -3.21 6.76 19.66
N GLU A 24 -3.91 6.24 20.66
CA GLU A 24 -3.74 4.83 20.99
C GLU A 24 -4.08 4.04 19.72
N SER A 25 -3.20 3.14 19.30
CA SER A 25 -3.54 2.16 18.28
C SER A 25 -4.76 1.40 18.78
N LEU A 26 -5.90 1.62 18.13
CA LEU A 26 -7.08 0.79 18.37
C LEU A 26 -6.70 -0.65 18.04
N SER A 27 -7.17 -1.60 18.86
CA SER A 27 -7.04 -3.01 18.51
C SER A 27 -7.72 -3.30 17.17
N ALA A 28 -7.30 -4.35 16.47
CA ALA A 28 -7.90 -4.74 15.19
C ALA A 28 -9.44 -4.84 15.27
N THR A 29 -9.97 -5.45 16.34
CA THR A 29 -11.43 -5.52 16.58
C THR A 29 -12.08 -4.16 16.81
N ALA A 30 -11.38 -3.21 17.45
CA ALA A 30 -11.90 -1.87 17.69
C ALA A 30 -11.91 -1.02 16.41
N ALA A 31 -10.96 -1.21 15.49
CA ALA A 31 -10.97 -0.52 14.19
C ALA A 31 -12.27 -0.80 13.39
N ASP A 32 -12.70 -2.08 13.37
CA ASP A 32 -13.90 -2.53 12.65
C ASP A 32 -15.22 -2.12 13.30
N THR A 33 -15.22 -1.87 14.62
CA THR A 33 -16.47 -1.77 15.40
C THR A 33 -16.69 -0.43 16.08
N ALA A 34 -15.66 0.42 16.21
CA ALA A 34 -15.76 1.66 16.93
C ALA A 34 -16.54 2.74 16.16
N GLY A 35 -17.29 3.54 16.92
CA GLY A 35 -17.83 4.81 16.43
C GLY A 35 -19.18 4.76 15.71
N TYR A 36 -19.83 3.58 15.59
CA TYR A 36 -21.17 3.39 14.99
C TYR A 36 -21.90 2.18 15.61
N ASN A 37 -23.24 2.16 15.56
CA ASN A 37 -24.08 1.10 16.15
C ASN A 37 -24.70 0.15 15.12
N LYS A 38 -24.99 0.65 13.92
CA LYS A 38 -25.69 -0.10 12.86
C LYS A 38 -24.99 -0.02 11.51
N PHE A 39 -24.66 1.17 11.03
CA PHE A 39 -23.91 1.33 9.78
C PHE A 39 -23.03 2.59 9.79
N ARG A 40 -22.02 2.61 8.92
CA ARG A 40 -21.25 3.82 8.57
C ARG A 40 -20.91 3.83 7.08
N LEU A 41 -20.91 5.02 6.49
CA LEU A 41 -20.53 5.29 5.10
C LEU A 41 -19.46 6.38 5.11
N GLY A 42 -18.39 6.14 4.35
CA GLY A 42 -17.18 6.94 4.38
C GLY A 42 -16.32 6.68 3.14
N GLY A 43 -15.04 6.97 3.28
CA GLY A 43 -14.04 6.73 2.25
C GLY A 43 -12.84 7.64 2.37
N TYR A 44 -11.94 7.54 1.40
CA TYR A 44 -10.77 8.39 1.29
C TYR A 44 -10.54 8.77 -0.18
N GLY A 45 -9.71 9.78 -0.41
CA GLY A 45 -9.37 10.19 -1.77
C GLY A 45 -8.17 11.10 -1.83
N GLU A 46 -7.55 11.13 -3.01
CA GLU A 46 -6.30 11.84 -3.29
C GLU A 46 -6.38 12.53 -4.64
N MET A 47 -5.85 13.74 -4.72
CA MET A 47 -5.61 14.48 -5.97
C MET A 47 -4.18 15.00 -5.93
N VAL A 48 -3.41 14.76 -6.99
CA VAL A 48 -1.98 15.08 -7.02
C VAL A 48 -1.61 15.73 -8.34
N ALA A 49 -0.78 16.77 -8.27
CA ALA A 49 -0.08 17.35 -9.40
C ALA A 49 1.43 17.28 -9.14
N SER A 50 2.20 16.89 -10.14
CA SER A 50 3.65 16.74 -10.06
C SER A 50 4.35 17.44 -11.23
N LEU A 51 5.50 18.05 -10.94
CA LEU A 51 6.47 18.57 -11.89
C LEU A 51 7.73 17.71 -11.81
N LYS A 52 8.23 17.25 -12.95
CA LYS A 52 9.30 16.25 -13.06
C LYS A 52 10.38 16.75 -14.00
N ASP A 53 11.64 16.44 -13.71
CA ASP A 53 12.80 16.73 -14.57
C ASP A 53 13.32 15.49 -15.33
N TYR A 54 12.55 14.40 -15.33
CA TYR A 54 12.92 13.14 -15.94
C TYR A 54 11.83 12.62 -16.90
N GLY A 55 12.27 11.86 -17.91
CA GLY A 55 11.42 11.19 -18.90
C GLY A 55 10.59 10.04 -18.35
N VAL A 56 9.66 9.52 -19.16
CA VAL A 56 8.71 8.45 -18.74
C VAL A 56 9.41 7.14 -18.46
N ASN A 57 10.35 6.77 -19.32
CA ASN A 57 10.94 5.45 -19.30
C ASN A 57 12.42 5.53 -18.93
N ARG A 58 12.76 5.01 -17.75
CA ARG A 58 14.13 4.85 -17.26
C ARG A 58 14.96 3.86 -18.07
N PHE A 59 14.29 2.97 -18.79
CA PHE A 59 14.90 1.84 -19.49
C PHE A 59 15.08 2.09 -21.00
N ALA A 60 14.32 3.01 -21.60
CA ALA A 60 14.36 3.25 -23.04
C ALA A 60 15.52 4.19 -23.47
N GLY A 61 16.29 3.75 -24.46
CA GLY A 61 16.98 4.64 -25.40
C GLY A 61 18.19 5.43 -24.91
N THR A 62 18.67 5.27 -23.66
CA THR A 62 19.93 5.91 -23.22
C THR A 62 20.76 5.02 -22.29
N SER A 63 22.08 5.13 -22.39
CA SER A 63 23.01 4.52 -21.41
C SER A 63 23.00 5.23 -20.05
N SER A 64 22.32 6.38 -19.95
CA SER A 64 22.21 7.25 -18.79
C SER A 64 20.92 7.07 -17.97
N GLY A 65 20.01 6.17 -18.35
CA GLY A 65 18.73 6.00 -17.67
C GLY A 65 17.64 6.93 -18.23
N SER A 66 16.82 7.53 -17.35
CA SER A 66 15.78 8.48 -17.76
C SER A 66 16.38 9.69 -18.48
N THR A 67 15.76 10.12 -19.58
CA THR A 67 16.16 11.36 -20.27
C THR A 67 15.87 12.57 -19.38
N ASP A 68 16.76 13.57 -19.42
CA ASP A 68 16.51 14.87 -18.79
C ASP A 68 15.45 15.61 -19.60
N THR A 69 14.20 15.58 -19.12
CA THR A 69 13.06 16.18 -19.80
C THR A 69 12.09 16.73 -18.76
N HIS A 70 11.53 17.89 -19.04
CA HIS A 70 10.60 18.54 -18.12
C HIS A 70 9.18 18.11 -18.43
N ARG A 71 8.50 17.54 -17.43
CA ARG A 71 7.14 17.03 -17.55
C ARG A 71 6.28 17.46 -16.39
N ALA A 72 4.99 17.52 -16.62
CA ALA A 72 4.00 17.71 -15.57
C ALA A 72 2.95 16.61 -15.68
N THR A 73 2.45 16.14 -14.54
CA THR A 73 1.34 15.19 -14.45
C THR A 73 0.32 15.69 -13.45
N ILE A 74 -0.96 15.41 -13.70
CA ILE A 74 -2.05 15.62 -12.75
C ILE A 74 -2.93 14.39 -12.77
N SER A 75 -3.28 13.88 -11.60
CA SER A 75 -4.09 12.67 -11.48
C SER A 75 -4.97 12.70 -10.23
N ILE A 76 -5.95 11.81 -10.24
CA ILE A 76 -6.72 11.42 -9.06
C ILE A 76 -6.27 10.00 -8.76
N PRO A 77 -5.20 9.78 -7.95
CA PRO A 77 -4.68 8.45 -7.73
C PRO A 77 -5.78 7.49 -7.27
N ARG A 78 -6.58 7.90 -6.29
CA ARG A 78 -7.65 7.09 -5.69
C ARG A 78 -8.83 7.93 -5.26
N PHE A 79 -10.02 7.36 -5.43
CA PHE A 79 -11.25 7.74 -4.76
C PHE A 79 -11.93 6.47 -4.27
N VAL A 80 -12.07 6.32 -2.95
CA VAL A 80 -12.61 5.11 -2.32
C VAL A 80 -13.92 5.43 -1.62
N VAL A 81 -14.90 4.55 -1.77
CA VAL A 81 -16.17 4.57 -1.04
C VAL A 81 -16.22 3.34 -0.13
N ALA A 82 -16.34 3.58 1.17
CA ALA A 82 -16.34 2.56 2.21
C ALA A 82 -17.69 2.47 2.92
N PHE A 83 -18.15 1.25 3.19
CA PHE A 83 -19.41 0.96 3.86
C PHE A 83 -19.27 -0.21 4.84
N ASP A 84 -19.68 0.03 6.09
CA ASP A 84 -19.80 -1.02 7.10
C ASP A 84 -21.22 -1.15 7.63
N TYR A 85 -21.64 -2.38 7.89
CA TYR A 85 -22.96 -2.70 8.42
C TYR A 85 -22.92 -3.82 9.46
N LYS A 86 -23.42 -3.53 10.67
CA LYS A 86 -23.65 -4.50 11.74
C LYS A 86 -25.00 -5.18 11.54
N PHE A 87 -25.04 -6.43 11.10
CA PHE A 87 -26.27 -7.23 11.13
C PHE A 87 -26.78 -7.36 12.56
N ASN A 88 -25.85 -7.60 13.49
CA ASN A 88 -26.03 -7.53 14.94
C ASN A 88 -24.67 -7.20 15.60
N SER A 89 -24.55 -7.33 16.93
CA SER A 89 -23.31 -7.04 17.68
C SER A 89 -22.12 -7.95 17.34
N LYS A 90 -22.33 -8.96 16.50
CA LYS A 90 -21.48 -10.13 16.34
C LYS A 90 -21.17 -10.47 14.87
N TRP A 91 -21.93 -9.92 13.93
CA TRP A 91 -21.82 -10.15 12.49
C TRP A 91 -21.83 -8.82 11.75
N ILE A 92 -20.80 -8.59 10.96
CA ILE A 92 -20.50 -7.30 10.32
C ILE A 92 -20.17 -7.55 8.85
N LEU A 93 -20.75 -6.74 7.96
CA LEU A 93 -20.33 -6.59 6.57
C LEU A 93 -19.40 -5.39 6.48
N GLY A 94 -18.27 -5.56 5.79
CA GLY A 94 -17.41 -4.47 5.31
C GLY A 94 -17.28 -4.52 3.80
N ALA A 95 -17.35 -3.37 3.14
CA ALA A 95 -17.21 -3.24 1.70
C ALA A 95 -16.50 -1.93 1.34
N GLU A 96 -15.54 -1.98 0.43
CA GLU A 96 -14.83 -0.82 -0.12
C GLU A 96 -14.67 -0.98 -1.63
N ILE A 97 -15.04 0.09 -2.35
CA ILE A 97 -14.87 0.20 -3.80
C ILE A 97 -13.85 1.30 -4.05
N GLU A 98 -12.80 0.97 -4.81
CA GLU A 98 -11.74 1.89 -5.21
C GLU A 98 -11.92 2.27 -6.67
N PHE A 99 -11.78 3.58 -6.95
CA PHE A 99 -11.66 4.14 -8.28
C PHE A 99 -10.25 4.71 -8.42
N GLU A 100 -9.44 4.14 -9.30
CA GLU A 100 -8.09 4.64 -9.59
C GLU A 100 -8.08 5.45 -10.89
N SER A 101 -7.29 6.53 -10.91
CA SER A 101 -7.04 7.37 -12.10
C SER A 101 -8.31 7.84 -12.84
N GLY A 102 -9.41 8.01 -12.13
CA GLY A 102 -10.70 8.46 -12.69
C GLY A 102 -11.69 7.36 -13.07
N GLY A 103 -11.42 6.08 -12.76
CA GLY A 103 -12.29 4.93 -13.04
C GLY A 103 -11.95 4.25 -14.38
N THR A 104 -12.86 3.47 -14.97
CA THR A 104 -12.56 2.59 -16.14
C THR A 104 -12.42 3.32 -17.49
N GLY A 105 -11.80 4.50 -17.53
CA GLY A 105 -11.61 5.27 -18.76
C GLY A 105 -10.83 4.47 -19.81
N THR A 106 -11.11 4.67 -21.09
CA THR A 106 -10.22 4.24 -22.16
C THR A 106 -9.21 5.35 -22.37
N ALA A 107 -7.96 5.19 -21.92
CA ALA A 107 -6.89 6.15 -22.21
C ALA A 107 -5.92 5.53 -23.20
N VAL A 108 -5.46 6.33 -24.16
CA VAL A 108 -4.32 5.95 -25.01
C VAL A 108 -3.07 6.38 -24.25
N GLU A 109 -2.42 5.44 -23.57
CA GLU A 109 -1.08 5.66 -23.05
C GLU A 109 -0.04 5.39 -24.13
N LEU A 110 1.03 6.17 -24.10
CA LEU A 110 2.15 6.03 -25.03
C LEU A 110 3.23 5.22 -24.29
N GLU A 111 3.08 3.89 -24.26
CA GLU A 111 4.14 3.02 -23.76
C GLU A 111 5.28 2.97 -24.78
N ASN A 112 6.37 3.66 -24.48
CA ASN A 112 7.64 3.40 -25.14
C ASN A 112 8.28 2.18 -24.46
N SER A 113 7.87 0.96 -24.77
CA SER A 113 8.49 -0.24 -24.19
C SER A 113 9.98 -0.33 -24.61
N GLU A 114 10.83 -0.86 -23.73
CA GLU A 114 12.29 -1.04 -23.98
C GLU A 114 12.57 -1.94 -25.20
N ASN A 115 11.59 -2.75 -25.62
CA ASN A 115 11.68 -3.63 -26.79
C ASN A 115 11.24 -2.96 -28.11
N GLY A 116 10.87 -1.68 -28.10
CA GLY A 116 10.50 -0.95 -29.32
C GLY A 116 9.18 -1.39 -29.94
N GLU A 117 8.28 -2.01 -29.17
CA GLU A 117 6.94 -2.35 -29.63
C GLU A 117 6.05 -1.11 -29.47
N TYR A 118 5.52 -0.60 -30.59
CA TYR A 118 4.41 0.37 -30.60
C TYR A 118 3.12 -0.43 -30.42
N GLU A 119 2.56 -0.42 -29.22
CA GLU A 119 1.24 -1.01 -29.00
C GLU A 119 0.17 0.05 -29.24
N THR A 120 -0.77 -0.27 -30.12
CA THR A 120 -2.01 0.51 -30.29
C THR A 120 -3.08 -0.25 -29.53
N GLU A 121 -2.95 -0.29 -28.20
CA GLU A 121 -3.92 -0.94 -27.34
C GLU A 121 -4.69 0.13 -26.56
N ILE A 122 -6.00 -0.04 -26.51
CA ILE A 122 -6.83 0.68 -25.56
C ILE A 122 -6.49 0.05 -24.21
N GLU A 123 -5.46 0.56 -23.56
CA GLU A 123 -5.17 0.21 -22.18
C GLU A 123 -6.17 0.93 -21.27
N LYS A 124 -6.63 0.23 -20.24
CA LYS A 124 -7.61 0.74 -19.29
C LYS A 124 -7.00 1.95 -18.57
N GLY A 125 -7.39 3.15 -18.99
CA GLY A 125 -7.11 4.40 -18.31
C GLY A 125 -7.93 4.48 -17.02
N GLY A 126 -7.36 3.92 -15.96
CA GLY A 126 -7.95 3.83 -14.63
C GLY A 126 -8.78 2.57 -14.40
N GLU A 127 -9.04 2.30 -13.13
CA GLU A 127 -9.57 1.03 -12.63
C GLU A 127 -10.74 1.28 -11.68
N VAL A 128 -11.67 0.33 -11.64
CA VAL A 128 -12.64 0.22 -10.56
C VAL A 128 -12.49 -1.17 -9.96
N ALA A 129 -12.07 -1.23 -8.71
CA ALA A 129 -11.78 -2.47 -8.00
C ALA A 129 -12.63 -2.60 -6.74
N LEU A 130 -12.99 -3.84 -6.40
CA LEU A 130 -13.42 -4.16 -5.05
C LEU A 130 -12.17 -4.30 -4.19
N GLU A 131 -11.89 -3.27 -3.39
CA GLU A 131 -10.74 -3.27 -2.47
C GLU A 131 -11.01 -4.19 -1.27
N GLN A 132 -12.24 -4.15 -0.75
CA GLN A 132 -12.69 -5.01 0.34
C GLN A 132 -14.15 -5.44 0.13
N PHE A 133 -14.45 -6.69 0.47
CA PHE A 133 -15.82 -7.21 0.56
C PHE A 133 -15.83 -8.46 1.44
N HIS A 134 -16.19 -8.33 2.72
CA HIS A 134 -16.07 -9.43 3.67
C HIS A 134 -17.16 -9.45 4.73
N ILE A 135 -17.36 -10.63 5.31
CA ILE A 135 -18.17 -10.84 6.51
C ILE A 135 -17.26 -11.15 7.69
N THR A 136 -17.42 -10.39 8.76
CA THR A 136 -16.69 -10.54 10.02
C THR A 136 -17.58 -11.11 11.11
N ARG A 137 -17.10 -12.15 11.79
CA ARG A 137 -17.68 -12.77 12.98
C ARG A 137 -16.84 -12.45 14.22
N LEU A 138 -17.42 -11.69 15.15
CA LEU A 138 -16.77 -11.36 16.43
C LEU A 138 -17.07 -12.39 17.52
N ILE A 139 -16.09 -13.22 17.87
CA ILE A 139 -16.30 -14.33 18.82
C ILE A 139 -15.88 -13.88 20.22
N ILE A 140 -14.60 -13.55 20.40
CA ILE A 140 -14.00 -12.99 21.61
C ILE A 140 -12.87 -12.03 21.22
N PRO A 141 -12.46 -11.08 22.08
CA PRO A 141 -11.39 -10.14 21.74
C PRO A 141 -10.09 -10.79 21.23
N GLN A 142 -9.78 -11.99 21.73
CA GLN A 142 -8.56 -12.72 21.38
C GLN A 142 -8.68 -13.52 20.08
N PHE A 143 -9.88 -13.74 19.55
CA PHE A 143 -10.09 -14.61 18.40
C PHE A 143 -11.40 -14.25 17.68
N ASN A 144 -11.27 -13.83 16.43
CA ASN A 144 -12.35 -13.48 15.52
C ASN A 144 -12.04 -14.05 14.13
N VAL A 145 -13.06 -14.12 13.28
CA VAL A 145 -12.95 -14.67 11.94
C VAL A 145 -13.51 -13.68 10.94
N ARG A 146 -12.84 -13.53 9.80
CA ARG A 146 -13.31 -12.75 8.65
C ARG A 146 -13.16 -13.61 7.39
N ALA A 147 -14.15 -13.56 6.50
CA ALA A 147 -14.11 -14.27 5.22
C ALA A 147 -14.60 -13.36 4.10
N GLY A 148 -13.90 -13.37 2.96
CA GLY A 148 -14.19 -12.55 1.79
C GLY A 148 -12.94 -11.95 1.18
N HIS A 149 -13.09 -10.81 0.52
CA HIS A 149 -12.01 -10.04 -0.08
C HIS A 149 -11.51 -8.99 0.92
N MET A 150 -10.20 -8.94 1.17
CA MET A 150 -9.64 -8.13 2.25
C MET A 150 -8.18 -7.76 1.99
N VAL A 151 -7.76 -6.64 2.58
CA VAL A 151 -6.38 -6.15 2.50
C VAL A 151 -5.42 -7.15 3.17
N ILE A 152 -4.29 -7.38 2.50
CA ILE A 152 -3.16 -8.19 2.95
C ILE A 152 -2.22 -7.30 3.77
N PRO A 153 -2.09 -7.51 5.09
CA PRO A 153 -1.38 -6.61 6.00
C PRO A 153 0.15 -6.84 5.99
N VAL A 154 0.74 -6.97 4.80
CA VAL A 154 2.18 -7.20 4.61
C VAL A 154 2.90 -5.89 4.33
N GLY A 155 3.83 -5.54 5.21
CA GLY A 155 4.54 -4.25 5.18
C GLY A 155 3.78 -3.11 5.85
N LEU A 156 4.45 -1.96 5.98
CA LEU A 156 3.91 -0.76 6.61
C LEU A 156 2.79 -0.16 5.76
N THR A 157 3.02 -0.08 4.44
CA THR A 157 2.17 0.62 3.49
C THR A 157 0.84 -0.12 3.32
N ASN A 158 0.81 -1.43 3.07
CA ASN A 158 -0.47 -2.13 2.88
C ASN A 158 -1.33 -2.12 4.14
N ALA A 159 -0.74 -2.31 5.33
CA ALA A 159 -1.45 -2.24 6.60
C ALA A 159 -2.02 -0.84 6.90
N HIS A 160 -1.45 0.21 6.28
CA HIS A 160 -1.80 1.61 6.54
C HIS A 160 -1.76 2.46 5.27
N HIS A 161 -2.48 2.03 4.22
CA HIS A 161 -2.36 2.56 2.86
C HIS A 161 -3.15 3.86 2.64
N GLU A 162 -4.01 4.26 3.59
CA GLU A 162 -4.81 5.48 3.48
C GLU A 162 -3.92 6.75 3.46
N PRO A 163 -4.31 7.81 2.72
CA PRO A 163 -3.49 9.00 2.47
C PRO A 163 -2.89 9.67 3.70
N ILE A 164 -3.61 9.68 4.83
CA ILE A 164 -3.16 10.38 6.04
C ILE A 164 -2.13 9.57 6.84
N ASN A 165 -1.89 8.32 6.45
CA ASN A 165 -1.01 7.40 7.14
C ASN A 165 0.43 7.39 6.60
N PHE A 166 0.75 8.27 5.65
CA PHE A 166 2.12 8.57 5.18
C PHE A 166 2.26 10.06 4.88
N PHE A 167 3.49 10.59 4.94
CA PHE A 167 3.70 12.03 4.76
C PHE A 167 3.62 12.49 3.30
N GLY A 168 4.16 11.72 2.37
CA GLY A 168 4.33 12.11 0.96
C GLY A 168 3.00 12.30 0.24
N THR A 169 3.01 13.02 -0.87
CA THR A 169 1.84 13.16 -1.77
C THR A 169 1.40 11.83 -2.37
N VAL A 170 2.33 10.90 -2.57
CA VAL A 170 2.09 9.51 -2.98
C VAL A 170 2.59 8.52 -1.92
N ARG A 171 2.13 7.27 -2.02
CA ARG A 171 2.55 6.19 -1.12
C ARG A 171 4.08 5.96 -1.21
N PRO A 172 4.73 5.51 -0.12
CA PRO A 172 6.16 5.19 -0.11
C PRO A 172 6.53 4.17 -1.19
N GLN A 173 7.50 4.51 -2.04
CA GLN A 173 7.92 3.66 -3.16
C GLN A 173 8.74 2.45 -2.71
N ALA A 174 9.31 2.48 -1.50
CA ALA A 174 10.10 1.38 -0.97
C ALA A 174 9.36 0.03 -1.02
N GLU A 175 8.08 0.01 -0.67
CA GLU A 175 7.28 -1.22 -0.68
C GLU A 175 6.52 -1.41 -2.00
N THR A 176 5.95 -0.35 -2.55
CA THR A 176 5.10 -0.45 -3.75
C THR A 176 5.89 -0.77 -5.02
N ALA A 177 7.21 -0.57 -5.03
CA ALA A 177 8.07 -0.97 -6.15
C ALA A 177 8.37 -2.49 -6.19
N LEU A 178 8.04 -3.23 -5.12
CA LEU A 178 8.41 -4.64 -4.97
C LEU A 178 7.20 -5.58 -4.92
N MET A 179 6.11 -5.12 -4.31
CA MET A 179 4.93 -5.93 -4.02
C MET A 179 3.66 -5.11 -4.23
N PRO A 180 2.48 -5.75 -4.38
CA PRO A 180 1.26 -5.02 -4.68
C PRO A 180 0.98 -3.93 -3.63
N SER A 181 0.50 -2.78 -4.12
CA SER A 181 -0.01 -1.67 -3.31
C SER A 181 -1.53 -1.78 -3.23
N THR A 182 -2.12 -1.36 -2.11
CA THR A 182 -3.50 -1.78 -1.78
C THR A 182 -3.66 -3.29 -2.00
N TRP A 183 -2.69 -4.08 -1.54
CA TRP A 183 -2.72 -5.53 -1.77
C TRP A 183 -3.94 -6.09 -1.07
N HIS A 184 -4.85 -6.68 -1.83
CA HIS A 184 -6.05 -7.33 -1.34
C HIS A 184 -6.24 -8.66 -2.06
N GLU A 185 -6.76 -9.65 -1.34
CA GLU A 185 -7.08 -10.97 -1.89
C GLU A 185 -8.33 -11.57 -1.25
N THR A 186 -8.90 -12.58 -1.91
CA THR A 186 -10.02 -13.36 -1.40
C THR A 186 -9.52 -14.51 -0.51
N GLY A 187 -10.10 -14.66 0.67
CA GLY A 187 -9.73 -15.74 1.60
C GLY A 187 -10.42 -15.69 2.96
N ILE A 188 -9.74 -16.26 3.95
CA ILE A 188 -10.18 -16.29 5.36
C ILE A 188 -9.06 -15.74 6.24
N GLU A 189 -9.44 -14.88 7.19
CA GLU A 189 -8.58 -14.31 8.22
C GLU A 189 -9.04 -14.71 9.63
N PHE A 190 -8.07 -15.02 10.47
CA PHE A 190 -8.20 -15.15 11.92
C PHE A 190 -7.41 -14.03 12.59
N PHE A 191 -8.07 -13.27 13.45
CA PHE A 191 -7.44 -12.10 14.07
C PHE A 191 -7.93 -11.86 15.49
N GLY A 192 -7.12 -11.15 16.27
CA GLY A 192 -7.47 -10.80 17.63
C GLY A 192 -6.36 -10.06 18.35
N SER A 193 -6.64 -9.72 19.60
CA SER A 193 -5.73 -8.98 20.46
C SER A 193 -5.54 -9.71 21.79
N PHE A 194 -4.31 -9.77 22.26
CA PHE A 194 -3.98 -10.42 23.52
C PHE A 194 -2.97 -9.62 24.34
N GLY A 195 -2.81 -10.05 25.59
CA GLY A 195 -1.98 -9.37 26.57
C GLY A 195 -2.64 -8.14 27.18
N ARG A 196 -1.91 -7.43 28.05
CA ARG A 196 -2.42 -6.32 28.89
C ARG A 196 -1.34 -5.29 29.15
N ARG A 197 -1.74 -4.02 29.35
CA ARG A 197 -0.86 -2.90 29.73
C ARG A 197 0.33 -2.76 28.76
N HIS A 198 1.55 -3.01 29.23
CA HIS A 198 2.78 -2.87 28.45
C HIS A 198 3.11 -4.08 27.58
N ALA A 199 2.30 -5.14 27.64
CA ALA A 199 2.41 -6.32 26.80
C ALA A 199 1.11 -6.48 26.02
N ARG A 200 0.82 -5.56 25.09
CA ARG A 200 -0.34 -5.63 24.20
C ARG A 200 0.10 -6.03 22.80
N PHE A 201 -0.63 -6.95 22.21
CA PHE A 201 -0.35 -7.48 20.90
C PHE A 201 -1.64 -7.62 20.09
N ASP A 202 -1.54 -7.35 18.80
CA ASP A 202 -2.57 -7.61 17.79
C ASP A 202 -1.99 -8.59 16.77
N TYR A 203 -2.78 -9.57 16.34
CA TYR A 203 -2.33 -10.54 15.34
C TYR A 203 -3.37 -10.74 14.25
N GLN A 204 -2.87 -11.08 13.06
CA GLN A 204 -3.67 -11.50 11.90
C GLN A 204 -2.99 -12.72 11.29
N VAL A 205 -3.79 -13.72 10.90
CA VAL A 205 -3.35 -14.91 10.16
C VAL A 205 -4.35 -15.18 9.06
N MET A 206 -3.89 -15.35 7.82
CA MET A 206 -4.78 -15.48 6.67
C MET A 206 -4.38 -16.64 5.76
N VAL A 207 -5.38 -17.21 5.10
CA VAL A 207 -5.22 -18.11 3.95
C VAL A 207 -6.00 -17.48 2.79
N VAL A 208 -5.31 -17.18 1.69
CA VAL A 208 -5.80 -16.34 0.58
C VAL A 208 -5.42 -16.91 -0.78
N ALA A 209 -6.06 -16.45 -1.85
CA ALA A 209 -5.86 -16.87 -3.25
C ALA A 209 -4.39 -17.20 -3.61
N GLY A 210 -3.48 -16.32 -3.21
CA GLY A 210 -2.07 -16.37 -3.54
C GLY A 210 -1.75 -15.54 -4.79
N LEU A 211 -0.47 -15.28 -4.99
CA LEU A 211 0.01 -14.56 -6.17
C LEU A 211 0.07 -15.50 -7.38
N ASN A 212 -0.10 -14.92 -8.57
CA ASN A 212 0.09 -15.56 -9.87
C ASN A 212 1.47 -15.18 -10.45
N ALA A 213 2.30 -16.19 -10.74
CA ALA A 213 3.65 -16.01 -11.26
C ALA A 213 3.72 -15.39 -12.68
N ASN A 214 2.62 -15.39 -13.45
CA ASN A 214 2.53 -14.70 -14.74
C ASN A 214 2.87 -13.21 -14.63
N GLY A 215 2.46 -12.56 -13.54
CA GLY A 215 2.69 -11.13 -13.32
C GLY A 215 4.06 -10.75 -12.76
N PHE A 216 4.92 -11.73 -12.46
CA PHE A 216 6.26 -11.44 -11.93
C PHE A 216 7.18 -10.96 -13.06
N ASN A 217 7.93 -9.90 -12.82
CA ASN A 217 8.76 -9.29 -13.85
C ASN A 217 10.03 -8.65 -13.28
N ARG A 218 10.88 -8.17 -14.18
CA ARG A 218 12.16 -7.51 -13.86
C ARG A 218 11.99 -6.28 -12.97
N ASP A 219 11.05 -5.41 -13.32
CA ASP A 219 10.99 -4.02 -12.86
C ASP A 219 10.29 -3.88 -11.51
N GLU A 220 9.29 -4.72 -11.25
CA GLU A 220 8.44 -4.62 -10.06
C GLU A 220 8.44 -5.89 -9.20
N TRP A 221 9.31 -6.85 -9.54
CA TRP A 221 9.46 -8.13 -8.88
C TRP A 221 8.15 -8.95 -8.85
N ILE A 222 7.34 -8.86 -7.78
CA ILE A 222 6.08 -9.60 -7.64
C ILE A 222 4.84 -8.69 -7.67
N ALA A 223 4.99 -7.37 -7.80
CA ALA A 223 3.87 -6.43 -7.67
C ALA A 223 2.72 -6.71 -8.65
N GLY A 224 3.05 -7.06 -9.90
CA GLY A 224 2.07 -7.45 -10.92
C GLY A 224 1.43 -8.83 -10.74
N GLY A 225 1.82 -9.59 -9.71
CA GLY A 225 1.31 -10.95 -9.49
C GLY A 225 -0.01 -11.02 -8.70
N LYS A 226 -0.56 -9.88 -8.27
CA LYS A 226 -1.92 -9.82 -7.72
C LYS A 226 -2.90 -10.27 -8.81
N GLN A 227 -3.81 -11.17 -8.45
CA GLN A 227 -4.83 -11.70 -9.38
C GLN A 227 -5.99 -10.70 -9.55
N GLY A 228 -6.92 -11.00 -10.48
CA GLY A 228 -8.07 -10.13 -10.79
C GLY A 228 -8.19 -9.67 -12.25
N PHE A 229 -7.30 -10.11 -13.15
CA PHE A 229 -7.45 -9.85 -14.59
C PHE A 229 -8.59 -10.66 -15.23
N PHE A 230 -8.87 -11.84 -14.69
CA PHE A 230 -9.89 -12.78 -15.16
C PHE A 230 -11.05 -12.86 -14.17
N GLU A 231 -12.14 -13.52 -14.56
CA GLU A 231 -13.36 -13.61 -13.77
C GLU A 231 -13.17 -14.35 -12.43
N GLU A 232 -12.14 -15.18 -12.33
CA GLU A 232 -11.85 -16.03 -11.17
C GLU A 232 -10.36 -15.94 -10.81
N ASP A 233 -10.07 -15.91 -9.51
CA ASP A 233 -8.72 -16.07 -8.99
C ASP A 233 -8.39 -17.56 -8.83
N ASN A 234 -7.19 -17.95 -9.26
CA ASN A 234 -6.67 -19.29 -9.03
C ASN A 234 -6.21 -19.45 -7.57
N PHE A 235 -6.59 -20.58 -6.95
CA PHE A 235 -6.28 -20.90 -5.56
C PHE A 235 -5.62 -22.28 -5.41
N THR A 236 -4.96 -22.77 -6.47
CA THR A 236 -4.30 -24.09 -6.48
C THR A 236 -3.18 -24.18 -5.45
N SER A 237 -2.43 -23.09 -5.26
CA SER A 237 -1.48 -22.91 -4.16
C SER A 237 -1.82 -21.66 -3.34
N PRO A 238 -2.46 -21.81 -2.17
CA PRO A 238 -2.82 -20.69 -1.32
C PRO A 238 -1.61 -19.84 -0.90
N GLY A 239 -1.85 -18.55 -0.73
CA GLY A 239 -1.01 -17.65 0.05
C GLY A 239 -1.33 -17.75 1.55
N TYR A 240 -0.29 -17.78 2.37
CA TYR A 240 -0.37 -17.75 3.82
C TYR A 240 0.22 -16.45 4.33
N VAL A 241 -0.56 -15.71 5.12
CA VAL A 241 -0.16 -14.42 5.65
C VAL A 241 -0.17 -14.47 7.16
N GLY A 242 0.78 -13.79 7.79
CA GLY A 242 0.65 -13.48 9.20
C GLY A 242 1.28 -12.15 9.56
N ARG A 243 0.70 -11.50 10.56
CA ARG A 243 1.17 -10.25 11.14
C ARG A 243 1.06 -10.32 12.65
N LEU A 244 2.07 -9.77 13.34
CA LEU A 244 2.04 -9.56 14.78
C LEU A 244 2.53 -8.15 15.08
N ASP A 245 1.66 -7.34 15.68
CA ASP A 245 1.95 -5.99 16.14
C ASP A 245 2.10 -5.95 17.66
N TYR A 246 3.09 -5.21 18.14
CA TYR A 246 3.25 -4.82 19.53
C TYR A 246 2.84 -3.36 19.75
N THR A 247 1.94 -3.13 20.71
CA THR A 247 1.32 -1.83 21.01
C THR A 247 1.37 -1.47 22.51
N GLY A 248 2.31 -2.08 23.24
CA GLY A 248 2.44 -1.91 24.69
C GLY A 248 2.98 -0.55 25.15
N VAL A 249 3.66 0.19 24.27
CA VAL A 249 4.18 1.53 24.56
C VAL A 249 3.26 2.58 23.94
N PRO A 250 2.77 3.58 24.70
CA PRO A 250 1.91 4.63 24.15
C PRO A 250 2.53 5.33 22.94
N GLY A 251 1.78 5.40 21.85
CA GLY A 251 2.21 5.99 20.59
C GLY A 251 3.10 5.11 19.72
N LEU A 252 3.65 4.00 20.24
CA LEU A 252 4.47 3.05 19.48
C LEU A 252 3.62 1.87 19.01
N ARG A 253 3.71 1.59 17.71
CA ARG A 253 3.41 0.30 17.11
C ARG A 253 4.69 -0.22 16.46
N THR A 254 5.04 -1.48 16.66
CA THR A 254 6.02 -2.15 15.82
C THR A 254 5.54 -3.55 15.51
N GLY A 255 5.71 -3.96 14.26
CA GLY A 255 5.17 -5.21 13.76
C GLY A 255 6.16 -5.97 12.91
N ILE A 256 5.93 -7.27 12.83
CA ILE A 256 6.49 -8.14 11.81
C ILE A 256 5.36 -8.71 11.00
N SER A 257 5.57 -8.88 9.69
CA SER A 257 4.62 -9.58 8.83
C SER A 257 5.34 -10.53 7.88
N PHE A 258 4.62 -11.55 7.45
CA PHE A 258 5.12 -12.52 6.48
C PHE A 258 4.04 -12.88 5.47
N TYR A 259 4.49 -13.17 4.25
CA TYR A 259 3.71 -13.81 3.20
C TYR A 259 4.45 -15.05 2.73
N TYR A 260 3.73 -16.14 2.50
CA TYR A 260 4.29 -17.35 1.90
C TYR A 260 3.30 -18.00 0.94
N CYS A 261 3.73 -18.27 -0.29
CA CYS A 261 3.02 -19.14 -1.24
C CYS A 261 3.98 -20.27 -1.62
N ASN A 262 3.55 -21.53 -1.50
CA ASN A 262 4.43 -22.67 -1.77
C ASN A 262 4.74 -22.83 -3.26
N ASP A 263 3.79 -22.53 -4.14
CA ASP A 263 3.96 -22.63 -5.59
C ASP A 263 3.09 -21.64 -6.37
N ALA A 264 3.57 -20.40 -6.51
CA ALA A 264 2.87 -19.36 -7.28
C ALA A 264 2.70 -19.71 -8.77
N GLY A 265 3.50 -20.65 -9.30
CA GLY A 265 3.35 -21.14 -10.67
C GLY A 265 2.07 -21.95 -10.87
N SER A 266 1.57 -22.62 -9.83
CA SER A 266 0.31 -23.37 -9.90
C SER A 266 -0.94 -22.48 -9.93
N ASN A 267 -0.81 -21.20 -9.59
CA ASN A 267 -1.86 -20.18 -9.71
C ASN A 267 -1.86 -19.48 -11.08
N SER A 268 -1.07 -19.96 -12.04
CA SER A 268 -1.01 -19.40 -13.38
C SER A 268 -2.32 -19.56 -14.14
N ASP A 269 -2.60 -18.63 -15.05
CA ASP A 269 -3.84 -18.65 -15.86
C ASP A 269 -3.90 -19.84 -16.81
N LYS A 270 -2.75 -20.48 -17.05
CA LYS A 270 -2.62 -21.72 -17.80
C LYS A 270 -1.78 -22.70 -17.00
N GLU A 271 -2.43 -23.64 -16.33
CA GLU A 271 -1.85 -24.63 -15.40
C GLU A 271 -0.53 -25.27 -15.86
N HIS A 272 -0.37 -25.52 -17.17
CA HIS A 272 0.81 -26.17 -17.73
C HIS A 272 2.03 -25.25 -17.89
N THR A 273 1.88 -23.92 -17.86
CA THR A 273 2.93 -22.93 -18.17
C THR A 273 4.20 -23.14 -17.35
N TYR A 274 4.04 -23.43 -16.05
CA TYR A 274 5.14 -23.58 -15.11
C TYR A 274 5.31 -25.00 -14.59
N SER A 275 4.47 -25.94 -15.03
CA SER A 275 4.41 -27.32 -14.53
C SER A 275 5.74 -28.09 -14.57
N SER A 276 6.60 -27.80 -15.56
CA SER A 276 7.92 -28.44 -15.72
C SER A 276 9.04 -27.82 -14.88
N ILE A 277 8.82 -26.63 -14.31
CA ILE A 277 9.78 -25.90 -13.47
C ILE A 277 9.82 -26.48 -12.05
N GLY A 278 8.71 -27.11 -11.64
CA GLY A 278 8.46 -27.45 -10.24
C GLY A 278 8.01 -26.22 -9.46
N ARG A 279 8.09 -26.30 -8.13
CA ARG A 279 7.52 -25.27 -7.25
C ARG A 279 8.20 -23.91 -7.43
N ILE A 280 7.41 -22.85 -7.48
CA ILE A 280 7.88 -21.46 -7.46
C ILE A 280 7.47 -20.85 -6.11
N PRO A 281 8.23 -21.12 -5.02
CA PRO A 281 7.88 -20.58 -3.70
C PRO A 281 8.13 -19.07 -3.67
N VAL A 282 7.21 -18.34 -3.05
CA VAL A 282 7.32 -16.91 -2.76
C VAL A 282 7.33 -16.73 -1.26
N ALA A 283 8.30 -16.00 -0.73
CA ALA A 283 8.35 -15.64 0.67
C ALA A 283 8.70 -14.15 0.83
N ILE A 284 7.95 -13.45 1.67
CA ILE A 284 8.19 -12.05 2.03
C ILE A 284 8.25 -11.97 3.54
N GLY A 285 9.25 -11.29 4.07
CA GLY A 285 9.33 -10.93 5.48
C GLY A 285 9.48 -9.42 5.62
N THR A 286 8.72 -8.82 6.52
CA THR A 286 8.81 -7.39 6.81
C THR A 286 8.93 -7.11 8.30
N TRP A 287 9.53 -5.97 8.60
CA TRP A 287 9.46 -5.31 9.90
C TRP A 287 9.02 -3.88 9.67
N ASP A 288 8.10 -3.37 10.50
CA ASP A 288 7.73 -1.96 10.51
C ASP A 288 7.57 -1.40 11.92
N ALA A 289 7.68 -0.07 12.02
CA ALA A 289 7.41 0.66 13.23
C ALA A 289 6.79 2.02 12.94
N GLN A 290 5.95 2.48 13.85
CA GLN A 290 5.42 3.83 13.92
C GLN A 290 5.48 4.30 15.37
N TYR A 291 6.07 5.48 15.60
CA TYR A 291 5.94 6.21 16.85
C TYR A 291 5.24 7.54 16.61
N ARG A 292 4.17 7.82 17.35
CA ARG A 292 3.43 9.07 17.28
C ARG A 292 3.17 9.62 18.68
N ASN A 293 3.57 10.87 18.88
CA ASN A 293 3.14 11.66 20.03
C ASN A 293 2.73 13.06 19.58
N LYS A 294 2.49 13.97 20.52
CA LYS A 294 2.05 15.33 20.18
C LYS A 294 3.09 16.12 19.35
N TYR A 295 4.38 15.81 19.47
CA TYR A 295 5.47 16.52 18.79
C TYR A 295 5.92 15.87 17.50
N ILE A 296 6.04 14.54 17.48
CA ILE A 296 6.72 13.80 16.41
C ILE A 296 5.84 12.65 15.94
N THR A 297 5.82 12.44 14.62
CA THR A 297 5.48 11.15 14.01
C THR A 297 6.72 10.63 13.30
N ALA A 298 7.15 9.42 13.63
CA ALA A 298 8.24 8.73 12.96
C ALA A 298 7.77 7.35 12.51
N ARG A 299 8.24 6.89 11.35
CA ARG A 299 7.96 5.55 10.82
C ARG A 299 9.21 4.96 10.21
N ALA A 300 9.32 3.64 10.22
CA ALA A 300 10.37 2.91 9.55
C ALA A 300 9.87 1.55 9.09
N ASN A 301 10.47 1.03 8.03
CA ASN A 301 10.15 -0.29 7.49
C ASN A 301 11.36 -0.94 6.82
N VAL A 302 11.33 -2.28 6.76
CA VAL A 302 12.25 -3.12 5.99
C VAL A 302 11.43 -4.26 5.40
N THR A 303 11.64 -4.54 4.11
CA THR A 303 11.01 -5.64 3.38
C THR A 303 12.07 -6.45 2.67
N TYR A 304 12.08 -7.76 2.88
CA TYR A 304 12.95 -8.70 2.18
C TYR A 304 12.13 -9.79 1.52
N GLY A 305 12.42 -10.03 0.25
CA GLY A 305 11.67 -10.93 -0.61
C GLY A 305 12.49 -12.09 -1.14
N TYR A 306 11.85 -13.23 -1.39
CA TYR A 306 12.43 -14.40 -2.05
C TYR A 306 11.44 -15.02 -3.04
N VAL A 307 11.91 -15.31 -4.25
CA VAL A 307 11.24 -16.13 -5.27
C VAL A 307 12.17 -17.30 -5.62
N GLY A 308 11.68 -18.52 -5.47
CA GLY A 308 12.38 -19.73 -5.90
C GLY A 308 12.26 -19.96 -7.41
N ASN A 309 13.25 -20.67 -7.99
CA ASN A 309 13.29 -20.99 -9.42
C ASN A 309 13.18 -19.76 -10.35
N SER A 310 13.61 -18.58 -9.90
CA SER A 310 13.36 -17.31 -10.61
C SER A 310 13.98 -17.27 -12.02
N ALA A 311 15.08 -17.99 -12.25
CA ALA A 311 15.70 -18.12 -13.58
C ALA A 311 14.80 -18.90 -14.55
N ALA A 312 14.27 -20.07 -14.15
CA ALA A 312 13.37 -20.85 -14.99
C ALA A 312 12.03 -20.14 -15.19
N LEU A 313 11.52 -19.48 -14.14
CA LEU A 313 10.35 -18.61 -14.23
C LEU A 313 10.59 -17.47 -15.25
N SER A 314 11.76 -16.84 -15.25
CA SER A 314 12.10 -15.79 -16.22
C SER A 314 12.02 -16.31 -17.65
N GLU A 315 12.57 -17.48 -17.93
CA GLU A 315 12.50 -18.08 -19.27
C GLU A 315 11.07 -18.42 -19.67
N ALA A 316 10.22 -18.86 -18.73
CA ALA A 316 8.80 -19.06 -19.00
C ALA A 316 8.05 -17.73 -19.26
N ASN A 317 8.27 -16.69 -18.45
CA ASN A 317 7.59 -15.40 -18.61
C ASN A 317 8.01 -14.69 -19.90
N ARG A 318 9.27 -14.84 -20.35
CA ARG A 318 9.72 -14.32 -21.66
C ARG A 318 8.89 -14.89 -22.82
N MET A 319 8.39 -16.13 -22.68
CA MET A 319 7.64 -16.85 -23.70
C MET A 319 6.13 -16.64 -23.63
N LEU A 320 5.63 -15.79 -22.72
CA LEU A 320 4.22 -15.40 -22.72
C LEU A 320 3.86 -14.72 -24.04
N SER A 321 2.60 -14.94 -24.46
CA SER A 321 2.04 -14.33 -25.67
C SER A 321 2.14 -12.80 -25.59
N ASN A 322 2.38 -12.11 -26.71
CA ASN A 322 2.26 -10.64 -26.77
C ASN A 322 0.84 -10.16 -26.39
N LYS A 323 -0.18 -11.03 -26.51
CA LYS A 323 -1.56 -10.72 -26.08
C LYS A 323 -1.82 -10.95 -24.60
N SER A 324 -0.80 -11.33 -23.85
CA SER A 324 -0.90 -11.55 -22.41
C SER A 324 -0.93 -10.21 -21.70
N PRO A 325 -1.79 -10.00 -20.68
CA PRO A 325 -1.83 -8.73 -19.93
C PRO A 325 -0.62 -8.54 -18.99
N TYR A 326 0.40 -9.40 -19.10
CA TYR A 326 1.52 -9.43 -18.17
C TYR A 326 2.81 -9.05 -18.88
N SER A 327 3.65 -8.29 -18.17
CA SER A 327 4.98 -7.93 -18.61
C SER A 327 5.85 -9.17 -18.86
N ARG A 328 6.66 -9.11 -19.91
CA ARG A 328 7.64 -10.13 -20.29
C ARG A 328 9.07 -9.72 -19.95
N LEU A 329 9.23 -8.68 -19.14
CA LEU A 329 10.54 -8.14 -18.76
C LEU A 329 11.27 -9.09 -17.81
N ILE A 330 12.51 -9.40 -18.15
CA ILE A 330 13.37 -10.38 -17.48
C ILE A 330 14.79 -9.82 -17.33
N PRO A 331 15.65 -10.38 -16.46
CA PRO A 331 15.39 -11.49 -15.53
C PRO A 331 14.52 -11.10 -14.34
N ILE A 332 13.75 -12.03 -13.81
CA ILE A 332 13.09 -11.92 -12.51
C ILE A 332 14.10 -12.28 -11.43
N ALA A 333 14.28 -11.37 -10.47
CA ALA A 333 15.25 -11.58 -9.42
C ALA A 333 14.78 -12.61 -8.39
N LYS A 334 15.76 -13.30 -7.80
CA LYS A 334 15.56 -14.23 -6.70
C LYS A 334 15.18 -13.52 -5.42
N ASN A 335 15.77 -12.34 -5.18
CA ASN A 335 15.50 -11.55 -4.00
C ASN A 335 15.29 -10.08 -4.35
N ALA A 336 14.37 -9.45 -3.62
CA ALA A 336 14.15 -8.02 -3.58
C ALA A 336 14.39 -7.50 -2.15
N LEU A 337 14.77 -6.23 -2.04
CA LEU A 337 15.02 -5.57 -0.76
C LEU A 337 14.52 -4.13 -0.80
N SER A 338 13.86 -3.70 0.26
CA SER A 338 13.66 -2.28 0.54
C SER A 338 13.73 -1.96 2.01
N TYR A 339 14.01 -0.70 2.30
CA TYR A 339 13.95 -0.14 3.65
C TYR A 339 13.77 1.38 3.58
N GLY A 340 13.13 1.93 4.60
CA GLY A 340 12.88 3.36 4.67
C GLY A 340 12.65 3.84 6.08
N ALA A 341 12.80 5.15 6.26
CA ALA A 341 12.44 5.83 7.49
C ALA A 341 11.97 7.25 7.20
N GLU A 342 10.97 7.70 7.93
CA GLU A 342 10.47 9.07 7.88
C GLU A 342 10.26 9.64 9.27
N VAL A 343 10.39 10.96 9.37
CA VAL A 343 10.10 11.73 10.57
C VAL A 343 9.45 13.04 10.19
N GLY A 344 8.39 13.42 10.90
CA GLY A 344 7.75 14.71 10.79
C GLY A 344 7.43 15.31 12.15
N PHE A 345 7.48 16.63 12.22
CA PHE A 345 7.39 17.39 13.46
C PHE A 345 6.17 18.31 13.46
N ASN A 346 5.32 18.23 14.47
CA ASN A 346 4.13 19.06 14.60
C ASN A 346 4.48 20.47 15.09
N LEU A 347 4.49 21.46 14.18
CA LEU A 347 4.78 22.85 14.53
C LEU A 347 3.77 23.44 15.52
N ALA A 348 2.49 23.03 15.45
CA ALA A 348 1.45 23.50 16.37
C ALA A 348 1.70 23.11 17.83
N SER A 349 2.53 22.09 18.07
CA SER A 349 2.86 21.63 19.42
C SER A 349 3.91 22.49 20.12
N VAL A 350 4.57 23.40 19.40
CA VAL A 350 5.56 24.32 19.96
C VAL A 350 5.28 25.78 19.65
N ILE A 351 4.63 26.08 18.52
CA ILE A 351 4.28 27.44 18.10
C ILE A 351 2.82 27.73 18.44
N LYS A 352 2.57 28.67 19.36
CA LYS A 352 1.22 29.10 19.74
C LYS A 352 0.44 29.62 18.53
N ARG A 353 -0.82 29.20 18.38
CA ARG A 353 -1.73 29.59 17.28
C ARG A 353 -1.22 29.21 15.88
N CYS A 354 -0.25 28.29 15.77
CA CYS A 354 0.18 27.75 14.49
C CYS A 354 -0.85 26.70 14.02
N PRO A 355 -1.24 26.70 12.72
CA PRO A 355 -1.99 25.60 12.14
C PRO A 355 -1.25 24.27 12.29
N VAL A 356 -1.97 23.15 12.20
CA VAL A 356 -1.36 21.82 12.28
C VAL A 356 -0.57 21.58 10.99
N ILE A 357 0.73 21.82 11.07
CA ILE A 357 1.68 21.67 9.96
C ILE A 357 2.80 20.74 10.40
N TYR A 358 3.09 19.76 9.55
CA TYR A 358 4.20 18.81 9.71
C TYR A 358 5.21 19.00 8.58
N PRO A 359 6.31 19.74 8.78
CA PRO A 359 7.54 19.47 8.04
C PRO A 359 7.99 18.04 8.29
N PHE A 360 8.43 17.38 7.22
CA PHE A 360 8.94 16.02 7.28
C PHE A 360 10.14 15.82 6.35
N ALA A 361 10.89 14.77 6.67
CA ALA A 361 11.88 14.19 5.78
C ALA A 361 11.74 12.67 5.79
N ARG A 362 12.01 12.05 4.65
CA ARG A 362 11.99 10.60 4.44
C ARG A 362 13.20 10.20 3.60
N TYR A 363 13.76 9.06 3.97
CA TYR A 363 14.71 8.33 3.14
C TYR A 363 14.12 6.95 2.80
N GLU A 364 14.31 6.52 1.56
CA GLU A 364 13.90 5.21 1.05
C GLU A 364 15.01 4.60 0.20
N TYR A 365 15.22 3.30 0.34
CA TYR A 365 15.98 2.47 -0.59
C TYR A 365 15.09 1.32 -1.06
N TYR A 366 15.14 1.00 -2.35
CA TYR A 366 14.53 -0.21 -2.88
C TYR A 366 15.29 -0.75 -4.07
N ASN A 367 15.26 -2.06 -4.20
CA ASN A 367 15.84 -2.79 -5.31
C ASN A 367 15.04 -4.09 -5.57
N PRO A 368 14.13 -4.12 -6.56
CA PRO A 368 13.43 -5.32 -6.99
C PRO A 368 14.37 -6.37 -7.58
N GLN A 369 15.59 -5.96 -7.94
CA GLN A 369 16.65 -6.84 -8.40
C GLN A 369 17.83 -6.95 -7.44
N TYR A 370 17.55 -7.00 -6.13
CA TYR A 370 18.59 -7.06 -5.11
C TYR A 370 19.56 -8.22 -5.32
N ARG A 371 19.07 -9.43 -5.64
CA ARG A 371 19.91 -10.58 -6.03
C ARG A 371 19.23 -11.45 -7.08
N GLY A 372 19.95 -11.78 -8.15
CA GLY A 372 19.55 -12.78 -9.14
C GLY A 372 20.04 -14.19 -8.80
N GLU A 373 19.59 -15.17 -9.57
CA GLU A 373 20.21 -16.50 -9.58
C GLU A 373 21.63 -16.44 -10.19
N LYS A 374 22.40 -17.52 -10.03
CA LYS A 374 23.77 -17.60 -10.55
C LYS A 374 23.80 -17.29 -12.05
N HIS A 375 24.67 -16.37 -12.47
CA HIS A 375 24.85 -15.88 -13.85
C HIS A 375 23.78 -14.90 -14.37
N ALA A 376 22.76 -14.54 -13.58
CA ALA A 376 21.85 -13.46 -13.96
C ALA A 376 22.48 -12.09 -13.71
N THR A 377 22.46 -11.22 -14.73
CA THR A 377 22.87 -9.82 -14.59
C THR A 377 21.69 -8.98 -14.16
N MET A 378 21.79 -8.35 -12.99
CA MET A 378 20.77 -7.41 -12.49
C MET A 378 20.99 -6.02 -13.09
N ASP A 379 19.90 -5.34 -13.41
CA ASP A 379 19.86 -3.98 -13.91
C ASP A 379 19.98 -2.99 -12.76
N SER A 380 21.13 -2.32 -12.69
CA SER A 380 21.38 -1.29 -11.70
C SER A 380 20.40 -0.10 -11.78
N ARG A 381 19.65 0.09 -12.87
CA ARG A 381 18.58 1.13 -12.95
C ARG A 381 17.45 0.91 -11.94
N LEU A 382 17.31 -0.31 -11.41
CA LEU A 382 16.32 -0.66 -10.40
C LEU A 382 16.82 -0.48 -8.96
N GLU A 383 18.10 -0.21 -8.76
CA GLU A 383 18.65 0.12 -7.45
C GLU A 383 18.49 1.62 -7.17
N VAL A 384 17.52 1.99 -6.33
CA VAL A 384 17.15 3.40 -6.10
C VAL A 384 17.38 3.80 -4.65
N SER A 385 18.05 4.94 -4.47
CA SER A 385 18.20 5.65 -3.20
C SER A 385 17.47 6.98 -3.30
N GLN A 386 16.53 7.25 -2.40
CA GLN A 386 15.57 8.34 -2.52
C GLN A 386 15.49 9.17 -1.24
N TRP A 387 15.52 10.49 -1.40
CA TRP A 387 15.14 11.44 -0.37
C TRP A 387 13.85 12.14 -0.74
N GLN A 388 12.99 12.34 0.26
CA GLN A 388 11.77 13.15 0.12
C GLN A 388 11.68 14.11 1.31
N ALA A 389 11.37 15.36 1.06
CA ALA A 389 11.15 16.37 2.10
C ALA A 389 9.96 17.25 1.73
N GLY A 390 9.14 17.60 2.70
CA GLY A 390 7.91 18.32 2.42
C GLY A 390 7.19 18.85 3.64
N LEU A 391 5.95 19.31 3.41
CA LEU A 391 5.04 19.89 4.37
C LEU A 391 3.65 19.26 4.24
N ASN A 392 3.06 18.88 5.36
CA ASN A 392 1.66 18.50 5.44
C ASN A 392 0.91 19.53 6.27
N TRP A 393 -0.05 20.23 5.68
CA TRP A 393 -0.97 21.12 6.39
C TRP A 393 -2.33 20.45 6.55
N PHE A 394 -2.70 20.14 7.79
CA PHE A 394 -4.02 19.61 8.12
C PHE A 394 -5.01 20.77 8.26
N ALA A 395 -5.76 21.03 7.20
CA ALA A 395 -6.84 22.01 7.20
C ALA A 395 -8.00 21.58 8.12
N LEU A 396 -8.23 20.26 8.20
CA LEU A 396 -9.09 19.59 9.19
C LEU A 396 -8.38 18.32 9.68
N PRO A 397 -8.83 17.67 10.79
CA PRO A 397 -8.21 16.44 11.28
C PRO A 397 -8.06 15.34 10.22
N ASN A 398 -8.95 15.36 9.24
CA ASN A 398 -9.14 14.33 8.22
C ASN A 398 -9.01 14.89 6.78
N LEU A 399 -8.50 16.12 6.62
CA LEU A 399 -8.27 16.77 5.33
C LEU A 399 -6.90 17.44 5.36
N VAL A 400 -6.01 16.99 4.48
CA VAL A 400 -4.61 17.42 4.43
C VAL A 400 -4.25 17.95 3.05
N VAL A 401 -3.53 19.06 3.02
CA VAL A 401 -2.80 19.56 1.85
C VAL A 401 -1.34 19.19 2.02
N LYS A 402 -0.74 18.58 1.01
CA LYS A 402 0.62 18.07 1.03
C LYS A 402 1.43 18.72 -0.08
N ALA A 403 2.69 19.03 0.20
CA ALA A 403 3.66 19.39 -0.84
C ALA A 403 5.01 18.79 -0.48
N ASP A 404 5.69 18.19 -1.45
CA ASP A 404 6.99 17.58 -1.23
C ASP A 404 7.88 17.65 -2.46
N TYR A 405 9.19 17.57 -2.21
CA TYR A 405 10.22 17.38 -3.21
C TYR A 405 10.86 16.02 -2.99
N THR A 406 10.91 15.23 -4.05
CA THR A 406 11.53 13.90 -4.10
C THR A 406 12.75 13.95 -5.00
N ALA A 407 13.88 13.43 -4.52
CA ALA A 407 15.13 13.29 -5.28
C ALA A 407 15.58 11.83 -5.26
N ARG A 408 15.63 11.20 -6.44
CA ARG A 408 16.04 9.81 -6.62
C ARG A 408 17.40 9.73 -7.27
N SER A 409 18.30 8.99 -6.64
CA SER A 409 19.58 8.60 -7.20
C SER A 409 19.50 7.15 -7.67
N ILE A 410 19.78 6.94 -8.95
CA ILE A 410 19.57 5.68 -9.65
C ILE A 410 20.91 4.92 -9.80
N GLY A 411 20.91 3.62 -9.54
CA GLY A 411 22.11 2.78 -9.56
C GLY A 411 23.03 2.94 -8.38
N THR A 412 22.46 3.16 -7.19
CA THR A 412 23.24 3.33 -5.96
C THR A 412 22.45 2.94 -4.72
N SER A 413 23.11 2.26 -3.78
CA SER A 413 22.64 2.01 -2.41
C SER A 413 23.15 3.03 -1.39
N LYS A 414 23.94 4.02 -1.82
CA LYS A 414 24.44 5.06 -0.92
C LYS A 414 23.30 6.00 -0.50
N VAL A 415 23.16 6.21 0.80
CA VAL A 415 22.19 7.15 1.39
C VAL A 415 22.33 8.56 0.83
N PHE A 416 23.56 9.04 0.72
CA PHE A 416 23.91 10.27 0.00
C PHE A 416 24.97 9.93 -1.04
N GLY A 417 24.56 9.83 -2.30
CA GLY A 417 25.46 9.54 -3.40
C GLY A 417 24.71 9.42 -4.71
N HIS A 418 25.47 9.45 -5.81
CA HIS A 418 24.94 9.31 -7.16
C HIS A 418 25.42 7.99 -7.77
N GLY A 419 24.55 7.33 -8.51
CA GLY A 419 24.95 6.24 -9.40
C GLY A 419 25.38 6.79 -10.76
N LYS A 420 25.57 5.88 -11.72
CA LYS A 420 26.00 6.20 -13.09
C LYS A 420 24.88 6.73 -14.00
N TYR A 421 23.64 6.75 -13.50
CA TYR A 421 22.45 7.15 -14.24
C TYR A 421 21.99 8.53 -13.78
N ASN A 422 21.21 9.20 -14.62
CA ASN A 422 20.57 10.47 -14.31
C ASN A 422 19.70 10.33 -13.05
N SER A 423 19.72 11.37 -12.23
CA SER A 423 18.81 11.46 -11.08
C SER A 423 17.41 11.82 -11.56
N GLU A 424 16.39 11.45 -10.78
CA GLU A 424 14.99 11.76 -11.07
C GLU A 424 14.44 12.61 -9.93
N ASN A 425 14.13 13.87 -10.22
CA ASN A 425 13.57 14.77 -9.24
C ASN A 425 12.13 15.14 -9.57
N GLU A 426 11.35 15.32 -8.51
CA GLU A 426 9.93 15.58 -8.60
C GLU A 426 9.49 16.54 -7.51
N PHE A 427 8.75 17.57 -7.88
CA PHE A 427 8.00 18.39 -6.94
C PHE A 427 6.52 18.08 -7.09
N SER A 428 5.85 17.77 -5.99
CA SER A 428 4.45 17.38 -5.97
C SER A 428 3.65 18.22 -4.99
N ILE A 429 2.40 18.48 -5.34
CA ILE A 429 1.38 19.06 -4.46
C ILE A 429 0.12 18.22 -4.56
N GLY A 430 -0.56 18.00 -3.43
CA GLY A 430 -1.78 17.23 -3.41
C GLY A 430 -2.71 17.57 -2.27
N VAL A 431 -3.96 17.13 -2.40
CA VAL A 431 -4.99 17.20 -1.38
C VAL A 431 -5.50 15.79 -1.13
N ALA A 432 -5.64 15.43 0.14
CA ALA A 432 -6.17 14.13 0.50
C ALA A 432 -7.09 14.19 1.73
N TYR A 433 -8.02 13.25 1.81
CA TYR A 433 -8.92 13.12 2.94
C TYR A 433 -9.18 11.66 3.29
N VAL A 434 -9.65 11.40 4.51
CA VAL A 434 -10.26 10.12 4.92
C VAL A 434 -11.36 10.39 5.94
N GLY A 435 -12.49 9.69 5.89
CA GLY A 435 -13.48 9.84 6.94
C GLY A 435 -14.75 9.03 6.81
N TRP A 436 -15.45 8.93 7.93
CA TRP A 436 -16.82 8.40 8.01
C TRP A 436 -17.79 9.58 8.10
N PHE A 437 -18.55 9.79 7.03
CA PHE A 437 -19.41 10.98 6.87
C PHE A 437 -20.83 10.75 7.40
N ILE A 438 -21.32 9.51 7.30
CA ILE A 438 -22.65 9.13 7.75
C ILE A 438 -22.51 7.91 8.66
N LYS A 439 -23.19 7.93 9.81
CA LYS A 439 -23.20 6.78 10.72
C LYS A 439 -24.45 6.75 11.57
N LYS A 440 -24.84 5.55 11.98
CA LYS A 440 -25.92 5.29 12.95
C LYS A 440 -25.45 4.33 14.02
#